data_AF-A0A7V8E8J9-F1
#
_entry.id   AF-A0A7V8E8J9-F1
#
_cell.length_a   1.000
_cell.length_b   1.000
_cell.length_c   1.000
_cell.angle_alpha   90.00
_cell.angle_beta   90.00
_cell.angle_gamma   90.00
#
_symmetry.space_group_name_H-M   'P 1'
#
loop_
_entity.id
_entity.type
_entity.pdbx_description
1 polymer ?
#
loop_
_entity_poly.entity_id
_entity_poly.type
_entity_poly.pdbx_seq_one_letter_code
_entity_poly.pdbx_strand_id
1 'polypeptide(L)'
;MKNVTLALDDQTWKSARIAAAERGKSLSALVREYLRSLRPSGDSHEENVRRMFEAMDRAHPKGRASDRLSRDEVHDRHRLR
;
A
#
# COMPACT_ATOMS: atom_id res chain seq x y z
N MET A 1 -10.06 22.88 5.46
CA MET A 1 -9.51 21.89 6.42
C MET A 1 -10.47 21.76 7.59
N LYS A 2 -10.65 20.57 8.17
CA LYS A 2 -11.46 20.38 9.38
C LYS A 2 -10.54 20.29 10.60
N ASN A 3 -10.90 20.96 11.69
CA ASN A 3 -10.14 20.93 12.94
C ASN A 3 -10.79 19.94 13.92
N VAL A 4 -9.98 19.29 14.74
CA VAL A 4 -10.42 18.36 15.79
C VAL A 4 -9.83 18.83 17.10
N THR A 5 -10.66 18.92 18.14
CA THR A 5 -10.24 19.19 19.52
C THR A 5 -10.22 17.86 20.27
N LEU A 6 -9.11 17.57 20.94
CA LEU A 6 -8.90 16.34 21.71
C LEU A 6 -8.60 16.72 23.16
N ALA A 7 -9.28 16.10 24.11
CA ALA A 7 -8.88 16.13 25.51
C ALA A 7 -7.85 15.02 25.74
N LEU A 8 -6.70 15.37 26.32
CA LEU A 8 -5.63 14.44 26.67
C LEU A 8 -5.35 14.60 28.16
N ASP A 9 -5.00 13.52 28.84
CA ASP A 9 -4.43 13.62 30.17
C ASP A 9 -3.02 14.24 30.11
N ASP A 10 -2.59 14.79 31.25
CA ASP A 10 -1.32 15.52 31.34
C ASP A 10 -0.10 14.67 30.96
N GLN A 11 -0.12 13.36 31.25
CA GLN A 11 1.00 12.47 30.97
C GLN A 11 1.10 12.18 29.47
N THR A 12 -0.04 11.91 28.83
CA THR A 12 -0.12 11.73 27.38
C THR A 12 0.28 13.00 26.64
N TRP A 13 -0.17 14.17 27.11
CA TRP A 13 0.19 15.45 26.50
C TRP A 13 1.71 15.70 26.55
N LYS A 14 2.35 15.48 27.70
CA LYS A 14 3.81 15.63 27.86
C LYS A 14 4.58 14.67 26.96
N SER A 15 4.24 13.39 27.02
CA SER A 15 4.91 12.33 26.26
C SER A 15 4.79 12.57 24.76
N ALA A 16 3.61 12.98 24.29
CA ALA A 16 3.39 13.26 22.87
C ALA A 16 4.19 14.48 22.38
N ARG A 17 4.37 15.50 23.22
CA ARG A 17 5.22 16.65 22.88
C ARG A 17 6.70 16.29 22.79
N ILE A 18 7.19 15.46 23.71
CA ILE A 18 8.58 14.96 23.69
C ILE A 18 8.80 14.16 22.39
N ALA A 19 7.93 13.19 22.11
CA ALA A 19 8.01 12.36 20.90
C ALA A 19 7.93 13.19 19.60
N ALA A 20 7.14 14.26 19.58
CA ALA A 20 7.07 15.16 18.43
C ALA A 20 8.38 15.96 18.27
N ALA A 21 8.94 16.48 19.37
CA ALA A 21 10.19 17.24 19.37
C ALA A 21 11.39 16.40 18.93
N GLU A 22 11.51 15.16 19.43
CA GLU A 22 12.56 14.21 19.02
C GLU A 22 12.55 13.95 17.50
N ARG A 23 11.35 13.98 16.90
CA ARG A 23 11.16 13.76 15.46
C ARG A 23 11.23 15.05 14.64
N GLY A 24 11.48 16.20 15.27
CA GLY A 24 11.48 17.52 14.62
C GLY A 24 10.13 17.92 14.04
N LYS A 25 9.01 17.43 14.60
CA LYS A 25 7.65 17.65 14.09
C LYS A 25 6.79 18.37 15.14
N SER A 26 5.75 19.07 14.67
CA SER A 26 4.69 19.53 15.57
C SER A 26 3.79 18.37 15.98
N LEU A 27 3.15 18.49 17.16
CA LEU A 27 2.20 17.48 17.63
C LEU A 27 1.07 17.25 16.62
N SER A 28 0.54 18.32 16.01
CA SER A 28 -0.49 18.22 14.98
C SER A 28 0.00 17.51 13.71
N ALA A 29 1.28 17.64 13.34
CA ALA A 29 1.87 16.89 12.24
C ALA A 29 2.01 15.40 12.58
N LEU A 30 2.45 15.07 13.81
CA LEU A 30 2.56 13.71 14.29
C LEU A 30 1.19 13.00 14.32
N VAL A 31 0.15 13.67 14.85
CA VAL A 31 -1.22 13.16 14.87
C VAL A 31 -1.76 12.96 13.47
N ARG A 32 -1.49 13.89 12.54
CA ARG A 32 -1.91 13.75 11.14
C ARG A 32 -1.30 12.52 10.48
N GLU A 33 -0.01 12.26 10.71
CA GLU A 33 0.67 11.08 10.18
C GLU A 33 0.09 9.80 10.76
N TYR A 34 -0.15 9.76 12.06
CA TYR A 34 -0.77 8.62 12.72
C TYR A 34 -2.19 8.33 12.18
N LEU A 35 -3.02 9.36 12.02
CA LEU A 35 -4.36 9.20 11.43
C LEU A 35 -4.30 8.74 9.98
N ARG A 36 -3.25 9.13 9.23
CA ARG A 36 -3.02 8.62 7.87
C ARG A 36 -2.60 7.15 7.87
N SER A 37 -1.79 6.71 8.83
CA SER A 37 -1.42 5.29 8.96
C SER A 37 -2.59 4.41 9.41
N LEU A 38 -3.56 4.99 10.13
CA LEU A 38 -4.80 4.29 10.49
C LEU A 38 -5.79 4.19 9.34
N ARG A 39 -5.63 5.00 8.28
CA ARG A 39 -6.41 4.82 7.08
C ARG A 39 -6.06 3.43 6.54
N PRO A 40 -7.05 2.53 6.36
CA PRO A 40 -6.80 1.32 5.59
C PRO A 40 -6.14 1.79 4.30
N SER A 41 -4.96 1.24 4.00
CA SER A 41 -4.27 1.52 2.74
C SER A 41 -5.33 1.55 1.66
N GLY A 42 -5.46 2.68 0.96
CA GLY A 42 -6.32 2.75 -0.22
C GLY A 42 -5.94 1.67 -1.24
N ASP A 43 -4.73 1.12 -1.09
CA ASP A 43 -4.34 -0.18 -1.59
C ASP A 43 -4.80 -1.28 -0.61
N SER A 44 -6.10 -1.56 -0.56
CA SER A 44 -6.55 -2.84 -0.01
C SER A 44 -5.80 -3.94 -0.78
N HIS A 45 -5.51 -5.07 -0.16
CA HIS A 45 -4.96 -6.22 -0.89
C HIS A 45 -5.76 -6.47 -2.19
N GLU A 46 -7.08 -6.27 -2.13
CA GLU A 46 -7.99 -6.32 -3.26
C GLU A 46 -7.71 -5.28 -4.35
N GLU A 47 -7.35 -4.04 -4.01
CA GLU A 47 -6.99 -3.00 -4.98
C GLU A 47 -5.63 -3.29 -5.64
N ASN A 48 -4.66 -3.80 -4.88
CA ASN A 48 -3.38 -4.26 -5.44
C ASN A 48 -3.57 -5.46 -6.37
N VAL A 49 -4.38 -6.43 -5.97
CA VAL A 49 -4.74 -7.59 -6.78
C VAL A 49 -5.46 -7.15 -8.06
N ARG A 50 -6.43 -6.23 -7.95
CA ARG A 50 -7.16 -5.65 -9.09
C ARG A 50 -6.19 -4.98 -10.07
N ARG A 51 -5.30 -4.11 -9.59
CA ARG A 51 -4.28 -3.45 -10.43
C ARG A 51 -3.33 -4.45 -11.09
N MET A 52 -2.98 -5.54 -10.40
CA MET A 52 -2.15 -6.59 -10.96
C MET A 52 -2.86 -7.32 -12.11
N PHE A 53 -4.13 -7.69 -11.94
CA PHE A 53 -4.93 -8.31 -13.01
C PHE A 53 -5.15 -7.35 -14.19
N GLU A 54 -5.46 -6.07 -13.95
CA GLU A 54 -5.58 -5.06 -15.02
C GLU A 54 -4.26 -4.85 -15.78
N ALA A 55 -3.11 -4.97 -15.11
CA ALA A 55 -1.81 -4.93 -15.77
C ALA A 55 -1.56 -6.19 -16.64
N MET A 56 -1.95 -7.37 -16.16
CA MET A 56 -1.85 -8.62 -16.92
C MET A 56 -2.75 -8.61 -18.15
N ASP A 57 -4.00 -8.16 -18.02
CA ASP A 57 -4.95 -8.06 -19.13
C ASP A 57 -4.48 -7.05 -20.18
N ARG A 58 -3.88 -5.93 -19.78
CA ARG A 58 -3.28 -4.96 -20.72
C ARG A 58 -2.05 -5.52 -21.43
N ALA A 59 -1.22 -6.30 -20.75
CA ALA A 59 -0.03 -6.91 -21.34
C ALA A 59 -0.39 -8.05 -22.31
N HIS A 60 -1.46 -8.79 -22.03
CA HIS A 60 -1.92 -9.91 -22.84
C HIS A 60 -3.43 -9.86 -23.11
N PRO A 61 -3.91 -8.88 -23.91
CA PRO A 61 -5.34 -8.64 -24.15
C PRO A 61 -6.04 -9.75 -24.95
N LYS A 62 -5.29 -10.74 -25.44
CA LYS A 62 -5.78 -11.82 -26.31
C LYS A 62 -5.26 -13.20 -25.92
N GLY A 63 -4.99 -13.45 -24.64
CA GLY A 63 -4.64 -14.80 -24.20
C GLY A 63 -5.80 -15.76 -24.43
N ARG A 64 -5.79 -16.53 -25.52
CA ARG A 64 -6.76 -17.62 -25.71
C ARG A 64 -6.28 -18.84 -24.94
N ALA A 65 -7.21 -19.65 -24.45
CA ALA A 65 -6.86 -20.92 -23.82
C ALA A 65 -6.04 -21.83 -24.77
N SER A 66 -6.22 -21.67 -26.09
CA SER A 66 -5.42 -22.33 -27.14
C SER A 66 -3.98 -21.84 -27.25
N ASP A 67 -3.66 -20.67 -26.70
CA ASP A 67 -2.30 -20.09 -26.71
C ASP A 67 -1.49 -20.55 -25.48
N ARG A 68 -2.10 -21.40 -24.63
CA ARG A 68 -1.39 -22.03 -23.51
C ARG A 68 -0.42 -23.06 -24.05
N LEU A 69 0.86 -22.80 -23.81
CA LEU A 69 1.91 -23.77 -24.05
C LEU A 69 1.66 -25.02 -23.21
N SER A 70 1.78 -26.17 -23.83
CA SER A 70 1.92 -27.44 -23.13
C SER A 70 3.19 -27.44 -22.27
N ARG A 71 3.21 -28.31 -21.27
CA ARG A 71 4.34 -28.43 -20.34
C ARG A 71 5.67 -28.64 -21.07
N ASP A 72 5.65 -29.43 -22.13
CA ASP A 72 6.84 -29.77 -22.90
C ASP A 72 7.35 -28.57 -23.71
N GLU A 73 6.44 -27.79 -24.33
CA GLU A 73 6.78 -26.55 -25.06
C GLU A 73 7.40 -25.47 -24.15
N VAL A 74 7.01 -25.41 -22.88
CA VAL A 74 7.63 -24.51 -21.89
C VAL A 74 9.07 -24.91 -21.58
N HIS A 75 9.33 -26.21 -21.48
CA HIS A 75 10.67 -26.74 -21.19
C HIS A 75 11.62 -26.61 -22.39
N ASP A 76 11.13 -26.76 -23.61
CA ASP A 76 11.95 -26.63 -24.82
C ASP A 76 12.33 -25.17 -25.13
N ARG A 77 11.50 -24.20 -24.75
CA ARG A 77 11.83 -22.76 -24.88
C ARG A 77 13.10 -22.37 -24.12
N HIS A 78 13.39 -23.03 -23.00
CA HIS A 78 14.60 -22.78 -22.22
C HIS A 78 15.87 -23.39 -22.83
N ARG A 79 15.74 -24.29 -23.82
CA ARG A 79 16.87 -24.98 -24.46
C ARG A 79 17.41 -24.25 -25.70
N LEU A 80 16.71 -23.20 -26.16
CA LEU A 80 17.05 -22.40 -27.34
C LEU A 80 17.61 -21.01 -26.99
N ARG A 81 18.09 -20.80 -25.77
CA ARG A 81 18.66 -19.52 -25.31
C ARG A 81 20.17 -19.61 -25.09
#